data_AF-A0A7X9IGP4-F1
#
_entry.id   AF-A0A7X9IGP4-F1
#
_cell.length_a   1.000
_cell.length_b   1.000
_cell.length_c   1.000
_cell.angle_alpha   90.00
_cell.angle_beta   90.00
_cell.angle_gamma   90.00
#
_symmetry.space_group_name_H-M   'P 1'
#
loop_
_entity.id
_entity.type
_entity.pdbx_description
1 polymer ?
#
loop_
_entity_poly.entity_id
_entity_poly.type
_entity_poly.pdbx_seq_one_letter_code
_entity_poly.pdbx_strand_id
1 'polypeptide(L)'
;MLFGLMLAAPAVGGQTAVIPITNELSFYNNLDDAGKSRGRTLQLVSINSFHLLTDFSIEVTGDYNWGLDPYEKEDYYLELSLVKPVYKAISVNYQRIYGTFVPEPINQFGVRISLFR
;
A
#
# COMPACT_ATOMS: atom_id res chain seq x y z
N MET A 1 46.44 -12.33 -36.46
CA MET A 1 45.77 -11.14 -35.87
C MET A 1 44.30 -11.45 -35.77
N LEU A 2 43.79 -11.75 -34.57
CA LEU A 2 42.37 -12.02 -34.31
C LEU A 2 41.86 -10.87 -33.43
N PHE A 3 41.04 -9.99 -33.99
CA PHE A 3 40.37 -8.92 -33.24
C PHE A 3 39.19 -9.51 -32.49
N GLY A 4 39.33 -9.71 -31.18
CA GLY A 4 38.22 -10.03 -30.29
C GLY A 4 37.42 -8.77 -30.00
N LEU A 5 36.23 -8.65 -30.60
CA LEU A 5 35.23 -7.68 -30.18
C LEU A 5 34.66 -8.15 -28.83
N MET A 6 35.18 -7.62 -27.72
CA MET A 6 34.48 -7.72 -26.44
C MET A 6 33.30 -6.77 -26.47
N LEU A 7 32.10 -7.34 -26.68
CA LEU A 7 30.84 -6.68 -26.34
C LEU A 7 30.80 -6.51 -24.82
N ALA A 8 31.21 -5.34 -24.35
CA ALA A 8 30.91 -4.92 -22.98
C ALA A 8 29.39 -4.76 -22.89
N ALA A 9 28.71 -5.75 -22.31
CA ALA A 9 27.35 -5.57 -21.85
C ALA A 9 27.34 -4.39 -20.87
N PRO A 10 26.45 -3.40 -21.01
CA PRO A 10 26.33 -2.36 -19.99
C PRO A 10 26.00 -3.06 -18.68
N ALA A 11 26.84 -2.86 -17.66
CA ALA A 11 26.50 -3.24 -16.31
C ALA A 11 25.24 -2.45 -15.95
N VAL A 12 24.08 -3.10 -16.01
CA VAL A 12 22.83 -2.56 -15.48
C VAL A 12 22.97 -2.57 -13.97
N GLY A 13 23.69 -1.57 -13.45
CA GLY A 13 23.75 -1.25 -12.03
C GLY A 13 22.42 -0.64 -11.63
N GLY A 14 21.35 -1.45 -11.63
CA GLY A 14 20.08 -1.06 -11.04
C GLY A 14 20.28 -0.99 -9.54
N GLN A 15 20.38 0.21 -8.97
CA GLN A 15 20.26 0.39 -7.53
C GLN A 15 18.88 -0.12 -7.13
N THR A 16 18.83 -1.30 -6.52
CA THR A 16 17.65 -1.77 -5.83
C THR A 16 17.47 -0.91 -4.59
N ALA A 17 16.60 0.09 -4.71
CA ALA A 17 16.28 0.98 -3.60
C ALA A 17 14.87 0.66 -3.11
N VAL A 18 14.76 0.34 -1.82
CA VAL A 18 13.50 0.38 -1.08
C VAL A 18 13.45 1.76 -0.44
N ILE A 19 12.50 2.58 -0.88
CA ILE A 19 12.33 3.95 -0.41
C ILE A 19 11.03 3.99 0.41
N PRO A 20 11.11 4.08 1.74
CA PRO A 20 9.92 4.22 2.57
C PRO A 20 9.27 5.58 2.28
N ILE A 21 7.98 5.57 1.91
CA ILE A 21 7.19 6.79 1.73
C ILE A 21 6.50 7.12 3.05
N THR A 22 5.83 6.13 3.64
CA THR A 22 5.28 6.24 5.00
C THR A 22 5.25 4.87 5.67
N ASN A 23 5.54 4.85 6.96
CA ASN A 23 5.35 3.69 7.83
C ASN A 23 4.79 4.23 9.14
N GLU A 24 3.51 3.98 9.36
CA GLU A 24 2.75 4.53 10.47
C GLU A 24 2.06 3.41 11.23
N LEU A 25 2.13 3.52 12.55
CA LEU A 25 1.32 2.74 13.47
C LEU A 25 0.59 3.74 14.35
N SER A 26 -0.73 3.74 14.26
CA SER A 26 -1.60 4.70 14.91
C SER A 26 -2.61 3.98 15.79
N PHE A 27 -2.87 4.52 16.98
CA PHE A 27 -3.86 4.00 17.90
C PHE A 27 -4.86 5.08 18.24
N TYR A 28 -6.12 4.81 17.96
CA TYR A 28 -7.22 5.75 18.12
C TYR A 28 -8.19 5.27 19.19
N ASN A 29 -8.69 6.23 19.98
CA ASN A 29 -9.90 6.05 20.76
C ASN A 29 -11.01 6.80 20.04
N ASN A 30 -11.98 6.08 19.51
CA ASN A 30 -13.05 6.64 18.72
C ASN A 30 -14.11 7.18 19.68
N LEU A 31 -14.53 8.43 19.47
CA LEU A 31 -15.59 9.08 20.25
C LEU A 31 -16.68 9.55 19.28
N ASP A 32 -17.94 9.55 19.71
CA ASP A 32 -18.99 10.25 18.99
C ASP A 32 -18.98 11.77 19.29
N ASP A 33 -19.87 12.51 18.61
CA ASP A 33 -20.01 13.96 18.78
C ASP A 33 -20.40 14.37 20.22
N ALA A 34 -20.91 13.45 21.03
CA ALA A 34 -21.21 13.66 22.44
C ALA A 34 -20.04 13.26 23.37
N GLY A 35 -18.90 12.87 22.80
CA GLY A 35 -17.70 12.44 23.54
C GLY A 35 -17.79 11.02 24.12
N LYS A 36 -18.79 10.22 23.75
CA LYS A 36 -18.93 8.84 24.23
C LYS A 36 -18.05 7.91 23.39
N SER A 37 -17.42 6.94 24.05
CA SER A 37 -16.57 5.97 23.36
C SER A 37 -17.37 5.14 22.35
N ARG A 38 -16.80 5.04 21.15
CA ARG A 38 -17.20 4.21 20.03
C ARG A 38 -16.12 3.17 19.73
N GLY A 39 -15.42 2.71 20.77
CA GLY A 39 -14.37 1.72 20.63
C GLY A 39 -13.01 2.32 20.30
N ARG A 40 -12.11 1.46 19.82
CA ARG A 40 -10.71 1.76 19.55
C ARG A 40 -10.29 1.18 18.22
N THR A 41 -9.31 1.81 17.58
CA THR A 41 -8.74 1.35 16.31
C THR A 41 -7.22 1.31 16.40
N LEU A 42 -6.63 0.20 15.99
CA LEU A 42 -5.22 0.12 15.65
C LEU A 42 -5.10 0.17 14.14
N GLN A 43 -4.45 1.21 13.62
CA GLN A 43 -4.21 1.41 12.21
C GLN A 43 -2.73 1.22 11.91
N LEU A 44 -2.45 0.46 10.86
CA LEU A 44 -1.12 0.27 10.28
C LEU A 44 -1.15 0.75 8.84
N VAL A 45 -0.22 1.62 8.47
CA VAL A 45 -0.02 2.05 7.09
C VAL A 45 1.45 1.87 6.73
N SER A 46 1.75 1.11 5.70
CA SER A 46 3.10 0.91 5.20
C SER A 46 3.11 1.07 3.69
N ILE A 47 3.72 2.14 3.22
CA ILE A 47 3.84 2.48 1.79
C ILE A 47 5.33 2.58 1.48
N ASN A 48 5.80 1.64 0.66
CA ASN A 48 7.20 1.58 0.28
C ASN A 48 7.30 1.55 -1.24
N SER A 49 8.13 2.43 -1.80
CA SER A 49 8.47 2.42 -3.21
C SER A 49 9.68 1.52 -3.44
N PHE A 50 9.67 0.80 -4.55
CA PHE A 50 10.69 -0.12 -4.99
C PHE A 50 11.14 0.28 -6.38
N HIS A 51 12.44 0.37 -6.56
CA HIS A 51 13.05 0.53 -7.87
C HIS A 51 13.83 -0.75 -8.24
N LEU A 52 13.29 -1.55 -9.15
CA LEU A 52 14.00 -2.70 -9.75
C LEU A 52 13.68 -2.74 -11.24
N LEU A 53 14.53 -2.12 -12.07
CA LEU A 53 14.33 -1.88 -13.51
C LEU A 53 13.11 -0.99 -13.85
N THR A 54 12.13 -0.94 -12.96
CA THR A 54 10.90 -0.18 -13.06
C THR A 54 10.45 0.23 -11.66
N ASP A 55 9.79 1.37 -11.53
CA ASP A 55 9.26 1.85 -10.25
C ASP A 55 7.92 1.18 -9.92
N PHE A 56 7.73 0.73 -8.69
CA PHE A 56 6.41 0.35 -8.18
C PHE A 56 6.35 0.62 -6.69
N SER A 57 5.15 0.81 -6.14
CA SER A 57 4.94 0.89 -4.71
C SER A 57 4.16 -0.32 -4.23
N ILE A 58 4.53 -0.82 -3.05
CA ILE A 58 3.72 -1.74 -2.27
C ILE A 58 3.11 -0.94 -1.13
N GLU A 59 1.79 -1.02 -1.00
CA GLU A 59 1.03 -0.37 0.06
C GLU A 59 0.32 -1.45 0.87
N VAL A 60 0.48 -1.39 2.19
CA VAL A 60 -0.23 -2.22 3.15
C VAL A 60 -0.97 -1.28 4.09
N THR A 61 -2.28 -1.44 4.17
CA THR A 61 -3.12 -0.73 5.16
C THR A 61 -3.85 -1.77 5.97
N GLY A 62 -3.85 -1.65 7.29
CA GLY A 62 -4.59 -2.54 8.16
C GLY A 62 -5.25 -1.78 9.29
N ASP A 63 -6.57 -1.93 9.43
CA ASP A 63 -7.36 -1.36 10.52
C ASP A 63 -7.95 -2.49 11.35
N TYR A 64 -7.70 -2.46 12.65
CA TYR A 64 -8.24 -3.42 13.62
C TYR A 64 -9.08 -2.66 14.63
N ASN A 65 -10.36 -2.97 14.66
CA ASN A 65 -11.40 -2.23 15.35
C ASN A 65 -11.94 -3.06 16.52
N TRP A 66 -12.00 -2.46 17.71
CA TRP A 66 -12.60 -3.08 18.90
C TRP A 66 -13.73 -2.21 19.46
N GLY A 67 -14.94 -2.74 19.47
CA GLY A 67 -16.13 -2.10 20.04
C GLY A 67 -16.67 -0.93 19.21
N LEU A 68 -16.40 -0.91 17.91
CA LEU A 68 -16.90 0.08 16.96
C LEU A 68 -18.35 -0.20 16.55
N ASP A 69 -18.69 -1.46 16.30
CA ASP A 69 -20.05 -1.91 16.02
C ASP A 69 -20.70 -2.52 17.28
N PRO A 70 -21.95 -2.16 17.63
CA PRO A 70 -22.67 -2.76 18.75
C PRO A 70 -23.00 -4.26 18.57
N TYR A 71 -23.01 -4.75 17.33
CA TYR A 71 -23.29 -6.14 16.95
C TYR A 71 -22.00 -6.92 16.64
N GLU A 72 -20.99 -6.26 16.08
CA GLU A 72 -19.66 -6.84 15.83
C GLU A 72 -18.58 -6.17 16.69
N LYS A 73 -18.22 -6.84 17.79
CA LYS A 73 -17.27 -6.29 18.76
C LYS A 73 -15.85 -6.19 18.24
N GLU A 74 -15.51 -6.95 17.20
CA GLU A 74 -14.20 -7.00 16.59
C GLU A 74 -14.38 -7.03 15.08
N ASP A 75 -13.84 -6.02 14.41
CA ASP A 75 -13.84 -5.88 12.97
C ASP A 75 -12.42 -5.60 12.52
N TYR A 76 -12.03 -6.09 11.35
CA TYR A 76 -10.76 -5.73 10.77
C TYR A 76 -10.86 -5.59 9.26
N TYR A 77 -9.90 -4.84 8.75
CA TYR A 77 -9.72 -4.58 7.35
C TYR A 77 -8.23 -4.60 7.02
N LEU A 78 -7.83 -5.31 5.96
CA LEU A 78 -6.47 -5.40 5.47
C LEU A 78 -6.47 -5.21 3.96
N GLU A 79 -5.66 -4.25 3.51
CA GLU A 79 -5.41 -3.94 2.12
C GLU A 79 -3.96 -4.22 1.75
N LEU A 80 -3.76 -4.85 0.61
CA LEU A 80 -2.47 -4.97 -0.05
C LEU A 80 -2.59 -4.43 -1.47
N SER A 81 -1.83 -3.39 -1.80
CA SER A 81 -1.85 -2.75 -3.12
C SER A 81 -0.47 -2.79 -3.77
N LEU A 82 -0.46 -3.07 -5.07
CA LEU A 82 0.67 -2.85 -5.97
C LEU A 82 0.32 -1.69 -6.90
N VAL A 83 1.12 -0.63 -6.83
CA VAL A 83 0.90 0.59 -7.62
C VAL A 83 2.06 0.78 -8.59
N LYS A 84 1.74 0.93 -9.87
CA LYS A 84 2.72 1.13 -10.94
C LYS A 84 2.51 2.49 -11.59
N PRO A 85 3.46 3.43 -11.45
CA PRO A 85 3.47 4.63 -12.27
C PRO A 85 3.59 4.24 -13.75
N VAL A 86 2.65 4.73 -14.56
CA VAL A 86 2.62 4.48 -16.01
C VAL A 86 2.98 5.73 -16.80
N TYR A 87 2.55 6.92 -16.35
CA TYR A 87 2.89 8.17 -17.02
C TYR A 87 2.65 9.40 -16.13
N LYS A 88 3.67 10.24 -15.91
CA LYS A 88 3.55 11.49 -15.13
C LYS A 88 2.81 11.28 -13.79
N ALA A 89 1.59 11.79 -13.69
CA ALA A 89 0.71 11.72 -12.52
C ALA A 89 -0.20 10.48 -12.50
N ILE A 90 -0.15 9.65 -13.54
CA ILE A 90 -1.03 8.50 -13.72
C ILE A 90 -0.30 7.23 -13.29
N SER A 91 -0.97 6.45 -12.45
CA SER A 91 -0.57 5.11 -12.03
C SER A 91 -1.71 4.14 -12.26
N VAL A 92 -1.38 2.87 -12.48
CA VAL A 92 -2.35 1.77 -12.36
C VAL A 92 -2.12 1.04 -11.05
N ASN A 93 -3.17 0.51 -10.45
CA ASN A 93 -3.05 -0.30 -9.24
C ASN A 93 -3.85 -1.58 -9.32
N TYR A 94 -3.34 -2.59 -8.62
CA TYR A 94 -4.08 -3.77 -8.22
C TYR A 94 -4.06 -3.84 -6.70
N GLN A 95 -5.22 -4.06 -6.10
CA GLN A 95 -5.39 -4.08 -4.66
C GLN A 95 -6.24 -5.29 -4.24
N ARG A 96 -5.77 -6.01 -3.24
CA ARG A 96 -6.48 -7.12 -2.59
C ARG A 96 -6.93 -6.67 -1.21
N ILE A 97 -8.20 -6.88 -0.92
CA ILE A 97 -8.89 -6.42 0.27
C ILE A 97 -9.42 -7.64 1.03
N TYR A 98 -9.06 -7.76 2.31
CA TYR A 98 -9.64 -8.70 3.27
C TYR A 98 -10.35 -7.91 4.36
N GLY A 99 -11.57 -8.26 4.71
CA GLY A 99 -12.24 -7.63 5.84
C GLY A 99 -13.42 -8.45 6.32
N THR A 100 -13.79 -8.27 7.59
CA THR A 100 -14.93 -8.96 8.22
C THR A 100 -16.28 -8.53 7.64
N PHE A 101 -16.37 -7.33 7.09
CA PHE A 101 -17.56 -6.79 6.43
C PHE A 101 -17.86 -7.39 5.04
N VAL A 102 -16.99 -8.28 4.50
CA VAL A 102 -17.24 -9.02 3.26
C VAL A 102 -16.93 -10.51 3.42
N PRO A 103 -17.75 -11.41 2.86
CA PRO A 103 -17.56 -12.85 3.04
C PRO A 103 -16.34 -13.40 2.28
N GLU A 104 -15.91 -12.72 1.22
CA GLU A 104 -14.78 -13.11 0.38
C GLU A 104 -13.89 -11.90 0.09
N PRO A 105 -12.59 -12.08 -0.16
CA PRO A 105 -11.70 -10.96 -0.37
C PRO A 105 -11.90 -10.33 -1.75
N ILE A 106 -11.84 -9.00 -1.82
CA ILE A 106 -12.10 -8.21 -3.03
C ILE A 106 -10.80 -8.02 -3.82
N ASN A 107 -10.89 -8.12 -5.16
CA ASN A 107 -9.86 -7.67 -6.09
C ASN A 107 -10.29 -6.36 -6.72
N GLN A 108 -9.48 -5.31 -6.56
CA GLN A 108 -9.73 -4.01 -7.14
C GLN A 108 -8.62 -3.65 -8.13
N PHE A 109 -9.01 -3.30 -9.35
CA PHE A 109 -8.14 -2.77 -10.37
C PHE A 109 -8.50 -1.31 -10.60
N GLY A 110 -7.50 -0.42 -10.65
CA GLY A 110 -7.75 1.00 -10.69
C GLY A 110 -6.71 1.80 -11.46
N VAL A 111 -7.10 3.03 -11.75
CA VAL A 111 -6.23 4.09 -12.27
C VAL A 111 -6.22 5.19 -11.21
N ARG A 112 -5.02 5.63 -10.81
CA ARG A 112 -4.80 6.68 -9.83
C ARG A 112 -4.21 7.91 -10.51
N ILE A 113 -4.65 9.10 -10.10
CA ILE A 113 -4.14 10.39 -10.59
C ILE A 113 -3.62 11.19 -9.39
N SER A 114 -2.31 11.44 -9.35
CA SER A 114 -1.68 12.29 -8.34
C SER A 114 -1.84 13.76 -8.71
N LEU A 115 -2.65 14.51 -7.95
CA LEU A 115 -2.96 15.92 -8.26
C LEU A 115 -1.86 16.90 -7.82
N PHE A 116 -0.98 16.50 -6.90
CA PHE A 116 0.11 17.32 -6.39
C PHE A 116 1.39 16.49 -6.34
N ARG A 117 2.48 17.03 -6.89
CA ARG A 117 3.84 16.47 -6.83
C ARG A 117 4.76 17.50 -6.21
#